data_AF-X8K9P5-F1
#
_entry.id   AF-X8K9P5-F1
#
_cell.length_a   1.000
_cell.length_b   1.000
_cell.length_c   1.000
_cell.angle_alpha   90.00
_cell.angle_beta   90.00
_cell.angle_gamma   90.00
#
_symmetry.space_group_name_H-M   'P 1'
#
loop_
_entity.id
_entity.type
_entity.pdbx_description
1 polymer ?
#
loop_
_entity_poly.entity_id
_entity_poly.type
_entity_poly.pdbx_seq_one_letter_code
_entity_poly.pdbx_strand_id
1 'polypeptide(L)'
;GLEQQIKNGAQISANQQELELLLMVSSLGNIAQKLYAHVCHNETQMPLIKSDLMFLDSVISSVSLFNGTDADSCLQIAYDAIKDRKGKIVDGVFVKEEDL
;
A
#
# COMPACT_ATOMS: atom_id res chain seq x y z
N GLY A 1 15.32 -11.00 -18.73
CA GLY A 1 15.01 -10.80 -17.30
C GLY A 1 16.12 -9.99 -16.63
N LEU A 2 15.92 -9.58 -15.38
CA LEU A 2 16.84 -8.72 -14.62
C LEU A 2 18.28 -9.24 -14.62
N GLU A 3 18.46 -10.56 -14.46
CA GLU A 3 19.77 -11.22 -14.51
C GLU A 3 20.52 -10.99 -15.83
N GLN A 4 19.81 -10.99 -16.96
CA GLN A 4 20.43 -10.74 -18.26
C GLN A 4 20.82 -9.27 -18.43
N GLN A 5 20.06 -8.34 -17.84
CA GLN A 5 20.38 -6.91 -17.87
C GLN A 5 21.64 -6.63 -17.05
N ILE A 6 21.78 -7.25 -15.87
CA ILE A 6 22.98 -7.17 -15.03
C ILE A 6 24.18 -7.78 -15.76
N LYS A 7 24.02 -8.97 -16.36
CA LYS A 7 25.08 -9.63 -17.16
C LYS A 7 25.51 -8.78 -18.36
N ASN A 8 24.63 -7.95 -18.89
CA ASN A 8 24.92 -7.02 -19.99
C ASN A 8 25.51 -5.67 -19.50
N GLY A 9 25.82 -5.54 -18.21
CA GLY A 9 26.45 -4.34 -17.64
C GLY A 9 25.50 -3.19 -17.33
N ALA A 10 24.19 -3.43 -17.27
CA ALA A 10 23.24 -2.40 -16.86
C ALA A 10 23.54 -1.93 -15.43
N GLN A 11 23.71 -0.62 -15.26
CA GLN A 11 23.77 0.01 -13.94
C GLN A 11 22.34 0.20 -13.44
N ILE A 12 21.94 -0.62 -12.47
CA ILE A 12 20.65 -0.49 -11.80
C ILE A 12 20.87 0.47 -10.62
N SER A 13 20.22 1.62 -10.67
CA SER A 13 20.16 2.56 -9.56
C SER A 13 18.70 2.88 -9.25
N ALA A 14 18.44 3.26 -8.01
CA ALA A 14 17.16 3.78 -7.56
C ALA A 14 17.40 5.17 -6.96
N ASN A 15 16.59 6.14 -7.34
CA ASN A 15 16.53 7.43 -6.67
C ASN A 15 15.82 7.30 -5.32
N GLN A 16 15.83 8.37 -4.52
CA GLN A 16 15.27 8.33 -3.16
C GLN A 16 13.78 7.92 -3.15
N GLN A 17 12.96 8.45 -4.07
CA GLN A 17 11.54 8.10 -4.17
C GLN A 17 11.36 6.62 -4.54
N GLU A 18 12.16 6.11 -5.47
CA GLU A 18 12.13 4.69 -5.85
C GLU A 18 12.51 3.79 -4.68
N LEU A 19 13.47 4.19 -3.85
CA LEU A 19 13.83 3.48 -2.62
C LEU A 19 12.68 3.48 -1.59
N GLU A 20 12.03 4.63 -1.35
CA GLU A 20 10.86 4.70 -0.47
C GLU A 20 9.75 3.77 -0.97
N LEU A 21 9.44 3.79 -2.26
CA LEU A 21 8.42 2.91 -2.86
C LEU A 21 8.77 1.43 -2.71
N LEU A 22 10.03 1.04 -2.88
CA LEU A 22 10.47 -0.33 -2.63
C LEU A 22 10.27 -0.76 -1.17
N LEU A 23 10.53 0.15 -0.21
CA LEU A 23 10.30 -0.11 1.20
C LEU A 23 8.80 -0.23 1.52
N MET A 24 7.94 0.57 0.88
CA MET A 24 6.49 0.44 1.01
C MET A 24 6.01 -0.96 0.63
N VAL A 25 6.46 -1.46 -0.52
CA VAL A 25 6.10 -2.80 -1.02
C VAL A 25 6.60 -3.89 -0.07
N SER A 26 7.80 -3.74 0.48
CA SER A 26 8.33 -4.66 1.50
C SER A 26 7.45 -4.70 2.76
N SER A 27 7.02 -3.55 3.25
CA SER A 27 6.13 -3.45 4.42
C SER A 27 4.76 -4.09 4.16
N LEU A 28 4.18 -3.90 2.97
CA LEU A 28 2.97 -4.62 2.56
C LEU A 28 3.17 -6.14 2.55
N GLY A 29 4.32 -6.61 2.08
CA GLY A 29 4.70 -8.03 2.11
C GLY A 29 4.81 -8.58 3.54
N ASN A 30 5.31 -7.80 4.50
CA ASN A 30 5.37 -8.18 5.91
C ASN A 30 3.97 -8.30 6.52
N ILE A 31 3.09 -7.35 6.23
CA ILE A 31 1.68 -7.41 6.66
C ILE A 31 1.02 -8.67 6.10
N ALA A 32 1.21 -8.96 4.82
CA ALA A 32 0.66 -10.16 4.18
C ALA A 32 1.14 -11.45 4.86
N GLN A 33 2.44 -11.56 5.17
CA GLN A 33 3.01 -12.72 5.86
C GLN A 33 2.45 -12.88 7.29
N LYS A 34 2.32 -11.79 8.05
CA LYS A 34 1.75 -11.80 9.40
C LYS A 34 0.28 -12.22 9.39
N LEU A 35 -0.50 -11.72 8.43
CA LEU A 35 -1.90 -12.11 8.26
C LEU A 35 -2.01 -13.59 7.85
N TYR A 36 -1.17 -14.05 6.92
CA TYR A 36 -1.13 -15.46 6.52
C TYR A 36 -0.85 -16.38 7.71
N ALA A 37 0.17 -16.07 8.52
CA ALA A 37 0.49 -16.88 9.71
C ALA A 37 -0.67 -16.92 10.71
N HIS A 38 -1.31 -15.77 10.96
CA HIS A 38 -2.48 -15.67 11.83
C HIS A 38 -3.66 -16.53 11.33
N VAL A 39 -4.02 -16.41 10.05
CA VAL A 39 -5.18 -17.11 9.47
C VAL A 39 -4.92 -18.60 9.29
N CYS A 40 -3.75 -18.98 8.78
CA CYS A 40 -3.46 -20.36 8.37
C CYS A 40 -2.88 -21.23 9.49
N HIS A 41 -2.15 -20.65 10.45
CA HIS A 41 -1.54 -21.41 11.53
C HIS A 41 -2.26 -21.22 12.88
N ASN A 42 -3.38 -20.49 12.88
CA ASN A 42 -4.18 -20.20 14.07
C ASN A 42 -3.31 -19.66 15.22
N GLU A 43 -2.28 -18.86 14.90
CA GLU A 43 -1.49 -18.16 15.90
C GLU A 43 -2.44 -17.23 16.66
N THR A 44 -2.77 -17.61 17.91
CA THR A 44 -3.89 -17.10 18.72
C THR A 44 -3.76 -15.63 19.16
N GLN A 45 -2.85 -14.86 18.58
CA GLN A 45 -2.67 -13.45 18.89
C GLN A 45 -2.92 -12.59 17.65
N MET A 46 -3.60 -11.46 17.87
CA MET A 46 -3.79 -10.43 16.85
C MET A 46 -2.42 -10.09 16.22
N PRO A 47 -2.25 -10.20 14.89
CA PRO A 47 -0.98 -9.93 14.25
C PRO A 47 -0.56 -8.47 14.51
N LEU A 48 0.66 -8.28 15.01
CA LEU A 48 1.23 -6.96 15.30
C LEU A 48 1.62 -6.25 13.99
N ILE A 49 0.65 -5.60 13.36
CA ILE A 49 0.83 -4.85 12.10
C ILE A 49 0.95 -3.34 12.28
N LYS A 50 0.80 -2.83 13.52
CA LYS A 50 0.82 -1.37 13.80
C LYS A 50 2.09 -0.69 13.31
N SER A 51 3.26 -1.30 13.52
CA SER A 51 4.54 -0.75 13.07
C SER A 51 4.61 -0.65 11.54
N ASP A 52 4.11 -1.67 10.84
CA ASP A 52 4.08 -1.67 9.38
C ASP A 52 3.11 -0.60 8.85
N LEU A 53 1.94 -0.44 9.48
CA LEU A 53 1.00 0.63 9.13
C LEU A 53 1.60 2.04 9.31
N MET A 54 2.29 2.29 10.43
CA MET A 54 2.99 3.56 10.66
C MET A 54 4.11 3.79 9.63
N PHE A 55 4.77 2.71 9.20
CA PHE A 55 5.79 2.79 8.16
C PHE A 55 5.18 3.15 6.80
N LEU A 56 4.05 2.54 6.42
CA LEU A 56 3.33 2.87 5.18
C LEU A 56 2.92 4.35 5.15
N ASP A 57 2.40 4.88 6.25
CA ASP A 57 2.04 6.29 6.40
C ASP A 57 3.25 7.23 6.21
N SER A 58 4.39 6.88 6.83
CA SER A 58 5.64 7.63 6.66
C SER A 58 6.12 7.64 5.21
N VAL A 59 6.04 6.50 4.51
CA VAL A 59 6.45 6.42 3.10
C VAL A 59 5.52 7.23 2.21
N ILE A 60 4.20 7.14 2.42
CA ILE A 60 3.21 7.96 1.68
C ILE A 60 3.52 9.44 1.85
N SER A 61 3.83 9.88 3.08
CA SER A 61 4.24 11.25 3.37
C SER A 61 5.50 11.66 2.61
N SER A 62 6.56 10.85 2.64
CA SER A 62 7.82 11.12 1.92
C SER A 62 7.62 11.17 0.40
N VAL A 63 6.89 10.21 -0.17
CA VAL A 63 6.63 10.16 -1.61
C VAL A 63 5.76 11.34 -2.05
N SER A 64 4.77 11.73 -1.26
CA SER A 64 3.96 12.93 -1.53
C SER A 64 4.84 14.18 -1.67
N LEU A 65 5.80 14.37 -0.75
CA LEU A 65 6.75 15.48 -0.79
C LEU A 65 7.64 15.44 -2.05
N PHE A 66 8.14 14.27 -2.46
CA PHE A 66 8.92 14.14 -3.70
C PHE A 66 8.13 14.51 -4.96
N ASN A 67 6.80 14.42 -4.90
CA ASN A 67 5.90 14.77 -6.00
C ASN A 67 5.32 16.19 -5.86
N GLY A 68 5.85 17.02 -4.95
CA GLY A 68 5.42 18.41 -4.79
C GLY A 68 4.04 18.58 -4.18
N THR A 69 3.60 17.61 -3.37
CA THR A 69 2.34 17.63 -2.62
C THR A 69 2.56 17.15 -1.18
N ASP A 70 1.50 16.84 -0.45
CA ASP A 70 1.53 16.34 0.91
C ASP A 70 0.46 15.24 1.10
N ALA A 71 0.63 14.41 2.12
CA ALA A 71 -0.24 13.26 2.34
C ALA A 71 -1.70 13.65 2.63
N ASP A 72 -1.93 14.77 3.32
CA ASP A 72 -3.27 15.24 3.65
C ASP A 72 -4.00 15.67 2.38
N SER A 73 -3.33 16.39 1.47
CA SER A 73 -3.85 16.74 0.15
C SER A 73 -4.20 15.50 -0.67
N CYS A 74 -3.34 14.47 -0.68
CA CYS A 74 -3.62 13.20 -1.36
C CYS A 74 -4.85 12.49 -0.75
N LEU A 75 -4.94 12.42 0.58
CA LEU A 75 -6.06 11.80 1.29
C LEU A 75 -7.36 12.58 1.07
N GLN A 76 -7.31 13.91 1.02
CA GLN A 76 -8.45 14.76 0.76
C GLN A 76 -9.03 14.49 -0.63
N ILE A 77 -8.17 14.39 -1.67
CA ILE A 77 -8.59 14.03 -3.02
C ILE A 77 -9.24 12.64 -3.04
N ALA A 78 -8.63 11.67 -2.35
CA ALA A 78 -9.18 10.32 -2.26
C ALA A 78 -10.55 10.28 -1.55
N TYR A 79 -10.68 11.03 -0.45
CA TYR A 79 -11.93 11.19 0.29
C TYR A 79 -13.01 11.84 -0.58
N ASP A 80 -12.70 12.96 -1.24
CA ASP A 80 -13.65 13.67 -2.10
C ASP A 80 -14.15 12.80 -3.27
N ALA A 81 -13.34 11.87 -3.76
CA ALA A 81 -13.72 10.92 -4.80
C ALA A 81 -14.68 9.82 -4.33
N ILE A 82 -14.81 9.59 -3.01
CA ILE A 82 -15.62 8.50 -2.45
C ILE A 82 -16.70 8.95 -1.46
N LYS A 83 -16.65 10.18 -0.94
CA LYS A 83 -17.52 10.66 0.15
C LYS A 83 -19.01 10.62 -0.17
N ASP A 84 -19.37 10.84 -1.43
CA ASP A 84 -20.76 10.87 -1.90
C ASP A 84 -21.20 9.54 -2.53
N ARG A 85 -20.35 8.50 -2.49
CA ARG A 85 -20.71 7.17 -3.00
C ARG A 85 -21.81 6.58 -2.13
N LYS A 86 -22.97 6.37 -2.75
CA LYS A 86 -24.08 5.63 -2.18
C LYS A 86 -24.08 4.21 -2.73
N GLY A 87 -24.55 3.27 -1.91
CA GLY A 87 -24.57 1.86 -2.27
C GLY A 87 -25.15 1.00 -1.16
N LYS A 88 -25.23 -0.30 -1.43
CA LYS A 88 -25.69 -1.31 -0.48
C LYS A 88 -24.72 -2.47 -0.48
N ILE A 89 -24.63 -3.15 0.66
CA ILE A 89 -23.99 -4.46 0.71
C ILE A 89 -24.97 -5.48 0.11
N VAL A 90 -24.58 -6.11 -1.00
CA VAL A 90 -25.30 -7.22 -1.62
C VAL A 90 -24.34 -8.41 -1.61
N ASP A 91 -24.73 -9.51 -0.97
CA ASP A 91 -23.91 -10.73 -0.84
C ASP A 91 -22.48 -10.48 -0.33
N GLY A 92 -22.33 -9.51 0.59
CA GLY A 92 -21.03 -9.17 1.20
C GLY A 92 -20.16 -8.23 0.37
N VAL A 93 -20.61 -7.79 -0.81
CA VAL A 93 -19.92 -6.84 -1.68
C VAL A 93 -20.64 -5.49 -1.64
N PHE A 94 -19.89 -4.39 -1.52
CA PHE A 94 -20.45 -3.06 -1.69
C PHE A 94 -20.76 -2.82 -3.17
N VAL A 95 -22.05 -2.68 -3.50
CA VAL A 95 -22.56 -2.35 -4.83
C VAL A 95 -23.02 -0.90 -4.82
N LYS A 96 -22.53 -0.11 -5.77
CA LYS A 96 -22.90 1.30 -5.89
C LYS A 96 -24.37 1.44 -6.33
N GLU A 97 -25.01 2.53 -5.93
CA GLU A 97 -26.40 2.81 -6.30
C GLU A 97 -26.62 2.98 -7.81
N GLU A 98 -25.62 3.47 -8.55
CA GLU A 98 -25.65 3.57 -10.01
C GLU A 98 -25.57 2.22 -10.74
N ASP A 99 -25.10 1.18 -10.04
CA ASP A 99 -24.90 -0.18 -10.54
C ASP A 99 -25.99 -1.15 -10.00
N LEU A 100 -26.97 -0.67 -9.23
CA LEU A 100 -28.13 -1.42 -8.69
C LEU A 100 -29.34 -1.38 -9.65
#